data_AF-A0A1C6W371-F1
#
_entry.id   AF-A0A1C6W371-F1
#
_cell.length_a   1.000
_cell.length_b   1.000
_cell.length_c   1.000
_cell.angle_alpha   90.00
_cell.angle_beta   90.00
_cell.angle_gamma   90.00
#
_symmetry.space_group_name_H-M   'P 1'
#
loop_
_entity.id
_entity.type
_entity.pdbx_description
1 polymer ?
#
loop_
_entity_poly.entity_id
_entity_poly.type
_entity_poly.pdbx_seq_one_letter_code
_entity_poly.pdbx_strand_id
1 'polypeptide(L)'
;MTPQSDSAALAVAGHFAGACADIVGTSVRSVILHGSLAGGDFRPGRSDIDLLIVVEGGLPDAQVDALENLVRRADLGGASGIDLHVVAADVAGAPTRMPPMELHIGRYDGSSVGVEVESRVAAAPDLPAELSMARAAGRALIGAQPHDVIAPVRADWIRERGRHWLKIWRCHTDDTEDAVHMVLTACRIWRFAVDGVHSPKSEAARWALNQDPSLTAVGQALHQYTVDPAAPIGEAGIAHLLDTVLRETASPSSPVSGGRSPSTR
;
A
#
# COMPACT_ATOMS: atom_id res chain seq x y z
N MET A 1 8.21 -14.09 14.03
CA MET A 1 6.83 -14.35 13.58
C MET A 1 6.80 -15.72 12.95
N THR A 2 5.83 -16.56 13.31
CA THR A 2 5.85 -17.98 12.93
C THR A 2 5.18 -18.17 11.56
N PRO A 3 5.70 -19.04 10.68
CA PRO A 3 5.08 -19.34 9.37
C PRO A 3 3.60 -19.73 9.43
N GLN A 4 3.13 -20.16 10.60
CA GLN A 4 1.76 -20.58 10.87
C GLN A 4 0.76 -19.42 10.96
N SER A 5 1.16 -18.24 11.45
CA SER A 5 0.25 -17.07 11.50
C SER A 5 -0.08 -16.56 10.11
N ASP A 6 0.93 -16.54 9.24
CA ASP A 6 0.80 -16.02 7.88
C ASP A 6 -0.04 -16.99 7.03
N SER A 7 0.11 -18.30 7.26
CA SER A 7 -0.74 -19.31 6.63
C SER A 7 -2.22 -19.16 7.00
N ALA A 8 -2.53 -18.81 8.26
CA ALA A 8 -3.91 -18.60 8.70
C ALA A 8 -4.51 -17.32 8.09
N ALA A 9 -3.76 -16.21 8.11
CA ALA A 9 -4.17 -14.95 7.49
C ALA A 9 -4.38 -15.10 5.97
N LEU A 10 -3.51 -15.83 5.28
CA LEU A 10 -3.66 -16.15 3.87
C LEU A 10 -4.92 -16.98 3.59
N ALA A 11 -5.29 -17.90 4.48
CA ALA A 11 -6.53 -18.65 4.36
C ALA A 11 -7.74 -17.72 4.50
N VAL A 12 -7.75 -16.82 5.49
CA VAL A 12 -8.83 -15.82 5.67
C VAL A 12 -8.94 -14.93 4.43
N ALA A 13 -7.83 -14.39 3.94
CA ALA A 13 -7.79 -13.57 2.73
C ALA A 13 -8.32 -14.35 1.50
N GLY A 14 -8.00 -15.64 1.39
CA GLY A 14 -8.52 -16.51 0.33
C GLY A 14 -10.04 -16.70 0.37
N HIS A 15 -10.61 -16.93 1.56
CA HIS A 15 -12.06 -17.05 1.72
C HIS A 15 -12.76 -15.72 1.43
N PHE A 16 -12.21 -14.61 1.92
CA PHE A 16 -12.74 -13.28 1.67
C PHE A 16 -12.69 -12.93 0.17
N ALA A 17 -11.58 -13.20 -0.51
CA ALA A 17 -11.45 -13.04 -1.95
C ALA A 17 -12.48 -13.86 -2.74
N GLY A 18 -12.74 -15.11 -2.31
CA GLY A 18 -13.78 -15.96 -2.88
C GLY A 18 -15.17 -15.33 -2.77
N ALA A 19 -15.54 -14.87 -1.57
CA ALA A 19 -16.83 -14.22 -1.35
C ALA A 19 -16.97 -12.91 -2.15
N CYS A 20 -15.91 -12.12 -2.28
CA CYS A 20 -15.90 -10.94 -3.16
C CYS A 20 -16.13 -11.35 -4.63
N ALA A 21 -15.44 -12.39 -5.10
CA ALA A 21 -15.58 -12.85 -6.47
C ALA A 21 -16.98 -13.39 -6.76
N ASP A 22 -17.63 -14.07 -5.81
CA ASP A 22 -19.00 -14.54 -5.95
C ASP A 22 -20.01 -13.37 -6.10
N ILE A 23 -19.78 -12.26 -5.40
CA ILE A 23 -20.63 -11.05 -5.50
C ILE A 23 -20.44 -10.36 -6.86
N VAL A 24 -19.19 -10.19 -7.29
CA VAL A 24 -18.86 -9.52 -8.56
C VAL A 24 -19.23 -10.40 -9.77
N GLY A 25 -19.14 -11.72 -9.62
CA GLY A 25 -19.53 -12.70 -10.63
C GLY A 25 -18.56 -12.76 -11.81
N THR A 26 -19.12 -12.93 -13.01
CA THR A 26 -18.33 -13.17 -14.23
C THR A 26 -17.49 -11.99 -14.69
N SER A 27 -17.69 -10.80 -14.13
CA SER A 27 -16.89 -9.62 -14.43
C SER A 27 -15.52 -9.63 -13.74
N VAL A 28 -15.25 -10.54 -12.80
CA VAL A 28 -13.94 -10.62 -12.15
C VAL A 28 -12.86 -11.03 -13.14
N ARG A 29 -11.87 -10.16 -13.34
CA ARG A 29 -10.64 -10.47 -14.07
C ARG A 29 -9.54 -10.98 -13.14
N SER A 30 -9.42 -10.37 -11.96
CA SER A 30 -8.48 -10.78 -10.93
C SER A 30 -8.90 -10.28 -9.55
N VAL A 31 -8.63 -11.07 -8.51
CA VAL A 31 -8.64 -10.63 -7.11
C VAL A 31 -7.21 -10.77 -6.58
N ILE A 32 -6.59 -9.64 -6.29
CA ILE A 32 -5.16 -9.54 -5.99
C ILE A 32 -4.99 -9.18 -4.52
N LEU A 33 -4.33 -10.05 -3.77
CA LEU A 33 -3.81 -9.73 -2.45
C LEU A 33 -2.55 -8.88 -2.61
N HIS A 34 -2.45 -7.77 -1.89
CA HIS A 34 -1.25 -6.95 -1.82
C HIS A 34 -0.88 -6.58 -0.37
N GLY A 35 -0.11 -5.50 -0.22
CA GLY A 35 0.28 -4.97 1.07
C GLY A 35 1.09 -5.93 1.93
N SER A 36 0.87 -5.86 3.24
CA SER A 36 1.78 -6.50 4.22
C SER A 36 1.75 -8.03 4.18
N LEU A 37 0.58 -8.61 3.89
CA LEU A 37 0.39 -10.05 3.80
C LEU A 37 1.01 -10.66 2.55
N ALA A 38 0.91 -9.97 1.41
CA ALA A 38 1.64 -10.38 0.21
C ALA A 38 3.16 -10.23 0.36
N GLY A 39 3.61 -9.18 1.06
CA GLY A 39 5.02 -8.83 1.23
C GLY A 39 5.76 -9.56 2.37
N GLY A 40 5.09 -10.44 3.13
CA GLY A 40 5.71 -11.18 4.24
C GLY A 40 6.03 -10.34 5.49
N ASP A 41 5.36 -9.20 5.66
CA ASP A 41 5.53 -8.29 6.80
C ASP A 41 4.21 -8.06 7.55
N PHE A 42 3.23 -8.96 7.35
CA PHE A 42 1.95 -8.98 8.06
C PHE A 42 2.16 -9.03 9.57
N ARG A 43 1.32 -8.39 10.35
CA ARG A 43 1.38 -8.41 11.82
C ARG A 43 -0.02 -8.71 12.35
N PRO A 44 -0.25 -9.89 12.95
CA PRO A 44 -1.54 -10.18 13.55
C PRO A 44 -1.96 -9.12 14.58
N GLY A 45 -3.22 -8.70 14.53
CA GLY A 45 -3.83 -7.65 15.33
C GLY A 45 -3.44 -6.23 14.93
N ARG A 46 -2.68 -6.05 13.84
CA ARG A 46 -2.12 -4.75 13.44
C ARG A 46 -2.01 -4.50 11.94
N SER A 47 -2.19 -5.53 11.13
CA SER A 47 -2.13 -5.45 9.68
C SER A 47 -3.46 -5.82 9.09
N ASP A 48 -3.82 -5.09 8.06
CA ASP A 48 -5.07 -5.26 7.34
C ASP A 48 -4.90 -6.32 6.24
N ILE A 49 -6.03 -6.78 5.70
CA ILE A 49 -6.08 -7.57 4.48
C ILE A 49 -6.32 -6.59 3.33
N ASP A 50 -5.29 -6.37 2.52
CA ASP A 50 -5.31 -5.45 1.39
C ASP A 50 -5.67 -6.21 0.09
N LEU A 51 -6.87 -5.98 -0.47
CA LEU A 51 -7.32 -6.58 -1.73
C LEU A 51 -7.59 -5.52 -2.81
N LEU A 52 -7.14 -5.83 -4.03
CA LEU A 52 -7.49 -5.12 -5.25
C LEU A 52 -8.25 -6.06 -6.19
N ILE A 53 -9.48 -5.70 -6.54
CA ILE A 53 -10.28 -6.42 -7.53
C ILE A 53 -10.25 -5.66 -8.86
N VAL A 54 -9.85 -6.36 -9.91
CA VAL A 54 -9.93 -5.85 -11.29
C VAL A 54 -11.16 -6.44 -11.95
N VAL A 55 -12.07 -5.60 -12.44
CA VAL A 55 -13.34 -6.00 -13.04
C VAL A 55 -13.45 -5.56 -14.50
N GLU A 56 -14.11 -6.38 -15.32
CA GLU A 56 -14.52 -5.98 -16.67
C GLU A 56 -15.74 -5.05 -16.58
N GLY A 57 -15.58 -3.80 -17.02
CA GLY A 57 -16.60 -2.75 -16.89
C GLY A 57 -16.65 -2.14 -15.49
N GLY A 58 -17.83 -1.68 -15.07
CA GLY A 58 -18.05 -1.07 -13.75
C GLY A 58 -18.92 -1.93 -12.84
N LEU A 59 -19.09 -1.50 -11.59
CA LEU A 59 -19.94 -2.19 -10.60
C LEU A 59 -21.38 -1.64 -10.59
N PRO A 60 -22.41 -2.50 -10.73
CA PRO A 60 -23.78 -2.16 -10.39
C PRO A 60 -23.94 -1.84 -8.90
N ASP A 61 -24.90 -0.98 -8.54
CA ASP A 61 -25.15 -0.58 -7.15
C ASP A 61 -25.37 -1.75 -6.20
N ALA A 62 -26.12 -2.77 -6.65
CA ALA A 62 -26.36 -3.96 -5.83
C ALA A 62 -25.07 -4.74 -5.49
N GLN A 63 -24.05 -4.71 -6.37
CA GLN A 63 -22.76 -5.32 -6.08
C GLN A 63 -21.94 -4.46 -5.12
N VAL A 64 -22.00 -3.13 -5.26
CA VAL A 64 -21.38 -2.20 -4.31
C VAL A 64 -21.94 -2.42 -2.90
N ASP A 65 -23.27 -2.42 -2.75
CA ASP A 65 -23.95 -2.64 -1.47
C ASP A 65 -23.61 -4.01 -0.88
N ALA A 66 -23.52 -5.06 -1.72
CA ALA A 66 -23.17 -6.40 -1.28
C ALA A 66 -21.72 -6.50 -0.80
N LEU A 67 -20.77 -5.86 -1.51
CA LEU A 67 -19.36 -5.82 -1.11
C LEU A 67 -19.17 -5.05 0.20
N GLU A 68 -19.82 -3.90 0.36
CA GLU A 68 -19.78 -3.14 1.61
C GLU A 68 -20.31 -3.99 2.78
N ASN A 69 -21.46 -4.62 2.58
CA ASN A 69 -22.05 -5.53 3.55
C ASN A 69 -21.14 -6.72 3.90
N LEU A 70 -20.41 -7.25 2.91
CA LEU A 70 -19.44 -8.32 3.12
C LEU A 70 -18.27 -7.83 3.98
N VAL A 71 -17.65 -6.69 3.66
CA VAL A 71 -16.52 -6.12 4.44
C VAL A 71 -16.92 -5.87 5.89
N ARG A 72 -18.10 -5.26 6.10
CA ARG A 72 -18.62 -4.97 7.46
C ARG A 72 -18.80 -6.21 8.32
N ARG A 73 -19.06 -7.37 7.71
CA ARG A 73 -19.34 -8.63 8.42
C ARG A 73 -18.21 -9.66 8.33
N ALA A 74 -17.15 -9.35 7.59
CA ALA A 74 -16.04 -10.28 7.36
C ALA A 74 -15.38 -10.67 8.70
N ASP A 75 -15.07 -11.95 8.82
CA ASP A 75 -14.18 -12.44 9.86
C ASP A 75 -12.75 -12.06 9.49
N LEU A 76 -12.15 -11.21 10.31
CA LEU A 76 -10.78 -10.73 10.11
C LEU A 76 -9.75 -11.77 10.55
N GLY A 77 -10.17 -12.78 11.32
CA GLY A 77 -9.27 -13.71 11.97
C GLY A 77 -8.21 -12.98 12.80
N GLY A 78 -6.98 -12.96 12.29
CA GLY A 78 -5.86 -12.25 12.92
C GLY A 78 -5.58 -10.86 12.34
N ALA A 79 -6.32 -10.35 11.37
CA ALA A 79 -6.11 -9.02 10.80
C ALA A 79 -6.75 -7.91 11.67
N SER A 80 -6.24 -6.68 11.56
CA SER A 80 -6.84 -5.48 12.17
C SER A 80 -7.93 -4.84 11.32
N GLY A 81 -8.03 -5.23 10.05
CA GLY A 81 -8.90 -4.56 9.12
C GLY A 81 -8.90 -5.18 7.73
N ILE A 82 -9.65 -4.55 6.83
CA ILE A 82 -9.71 -4.83 5.41
C ILE A 82 -9.58 -3.51 4.67
N ASP A 83 -8.75 -3.49 3.64
CA ASP A 83 -8.68 -2.43 2.66
C ASP A 83 -9.02 -3.00 1.29
N LEU A 84 -10.21 -2.69 0.76
CA LEU A 84 -10.73 -3.26 -0.48
C LEU A 84 -10.85 -2.18 -1.54
N HIS A 85 -10.11 -2.33 -2.63
CA HIS A 85 -10.21 -1.51 -3.83
C HIS A 85 -10.83 -2.29 -4.99
N VAL A 86 -11.70 -1.65 -5.76
CA VAL A 86 -12.21 -2.18 -7.03
C VAL A 86 -11.96 -1.19 -8.16
N VAL A 87 -11.38 -1.69 -9.25
CA VAL A 87 -11.03 -0.89 -10.43
C VAL A 87 -11.45 -1.59 -11.71
N ALA A 88 -11.85 -0.79 -12.70
CA ALA A 88 -12.14 -1.29 -14.04
C ALA A 88 -10.85 -1.76 -14.75
N ALA A 89 -10.97 -2.76 -15.62
CA ALA A 89 -9.85 -3.36 -16.33
C ALA A 89 -9.16 -2.40 -17.30
N ASP A 90 -9.90 -1.46 -17.90
CA ASP A 90 -9.33 -0.41 -18.75
C ASP A 90 -8.51 0.61 -17.95
N VAL A 91 -8.94 0.94 -16.72
CA VAL A 91 -8.19 1.77 -15.78
C VAL A 91 -6.90 1.08 -15.33
N ALA A 92 -6.97 -0.19 -14.94
CA ALA A 92 -5.79 -0.95 -14.53
C ALA A 92 -4.83 -1.22 -15.71
N GLY A 93 -5.38 -1.42 -16.91
CA GLY A 93 -4.65 -1.67 -18.15
C GLY A 93 -4.04 -0.41 -18.79
N ALA A 94 -4.55 0.78 -18.45
CA ALA A 94 -3.98 2.06 -18.87
C ALA A 94 -4.05 3.10 -17.73
N PRO A 95 -3.26 2.93 -16.64
CA PRO A 95 -3.31 3.82 -15.50
C PRO A 95 -3.00 5.26 -15.90
N THR A 96 -3.77 6.19 -15.35
CA THR A 96 -3.51 7.63 -15.45
C THR A 96 -3.02 8.16 -14.10
N ARG A 97 -2.66 9.46 -14.06
CA ARG A 97 -2.16 10.11 -12.85
C ARG A 97 -3.21 10.20 -11.73
N MET A 98 -4.49 10.30 -12.10
CA MET A 98 -5.63 10.35 -11.18
C MET A 98 -6.75 9.52 -11.80
N PRO A 99 -6.59 8.18 -11.83
CA PRO A 99 -7.57 7.32 -12.46
C PRO A 99 -8.90 7.38 -11.71
N PRO A 100 -10.03 7.14 -12.39
CA PRO A 100 -11.27 6.88 -11.68
C PRO A 100 -11.19 5.55 -10.92
N MET A 101 -11.98 5.41 -9.87
CA MET A 101 -12.06 4.21 -9.04
C MET A 101 -13.53 3.82 -8.85
N GLU A 102 -13.84 2.54 -9.01
CA GLU A 102 -15.22 2.04 -8.89
C GLU A 102 -15.66 2.04 -7.43
N LEU A 103 -14.79 1.54 -6.54
CA LEU A 103 -15.10 1.38 -5.14
C LEU A 103 -13.83 1.30 -4.30
N HIS A 104 -13.87 1.92 -3.13
CA HIS A 104 -12.98 1.68 -2.01
C HIS A 104 -13.81 1.45 -0.76
N ILE A 105 -13.47 0.41 0.01
CA ILE A 105 -14.06 0.13 1.31
C ILE A 105 -12.92 -0.20 2.28
N GLY A 106 -12.73 0.67 3.27
CA GLY A 106 -11.83 0.46 4.40
C GLY A 106 -12.62 0.08 5.65
N ARG A 107 -12.16 -0.95 6.38
CA ARG A 107 -12.62 -1.27 7.74
C ARG A 107 -11.39 -1.43 8.62
N TYR A 108 -11.26 -0.63 9.67
CA TYR A 108 -10.10 -0.63 10.55
C TYR A 108 -10.56 -0.75 12.01
N ASP A 109 -10.52 -1.97 12.54
CA ASP A 109 -10.97 -2.26 13.90
C ASP A 109 -9.96 -1.66 14.90
N GLY A 110 -10.43 -0.76 15.76
CA GLY A 110 -9.59 -0.10 16.77
C GLY A 110 -8.95 1.22 16.33
N SER A 111 -9.19 1.68 15.10
CA SER A 111 -8.89 3.05 14.65
C SER A 111 -10.10 3.97 14.82
N SER A 112 -9.85 5.27 14.94
CA SER A 112 -10.90 6.30 14.93
C SER A 112 -11.68 6.40 13.60
N VAL A 113 -11.14 5.88 12.50
CA VAL A 113 -11.80 5.85 11.17
C VAL A 113 -13.00 4.90 11.13
N GLY A 114 -12.89 3.72 11.74
CA GLY A 114 -13.95 2.71 11.75
C GLY A 114 -14.19 2.08 10.38
N VAL A 115 -15.17 2.59 9.63
CA VAL A 115 -15.50 2.10 8.27
C VAL A 115 -15.68 3.29 7.32
N GLU A 116 -14.97 3.25 6.20
CA GLU A 116 -15.05 4.24 5.12
C GLU A 116 -15.46 3.58 3.81
N VAL A 117 -16.24 4.29 3.00
CA VAL A 117 -16.75 3.81 1.71
C VAL A 117 -16.71 4.96 0.73
N GLU A 118 -15.97 4.79 -0.37
CA GLU A 118 -15.96 5.70 -1.50
C GLU A 118 -16.38 4.95 -2.76
N SER A 119 -17.44 5.39 -3.44
CA SER A 119 -17.89 4.77 -4.68
C SER A 119 -17.86 5.76 -5.83
N ARG A 120 -17.48 5.27 -7.02
CA ARG A 120 -17.44 6.03 -8.28
C ARG A 120 -16.63 7.32 -8.16
N VAL A 121 -15.45 7.20 -7.57
CA VAL A 121 -14.51 8.31 -7.41
C VAL A 121 -13.97 8.70 -8.79
N ALA A 122 -14.26 9.91 -9.25
CA ALA A 122 -13.88 10.35 -10.59
C ALA A 122 -12.35 10.53 -10.76
N ALA A 123 -11.64 10.81 -9.67
CA ALA A 123 -10.20 11.04 -9.66
C ALA A 123 -9.61 10.61 -8.32
N ALA A 124 -8.97 9.43 -8.29
CA ALA A 124 -8.32 8.86 -7.11
C ALA A 124 -6.79 9.03 -7.19
N PRO A 125 -6.20 10.10 -6.62
CA PRO A 125 -4.76 10.38 -6.75
C PRO A 125 -3.85 9.40 -6.00
N ASP A 126 -4.39 8.60 -5.07
CA ASP A 126 -3.66 7.54 -4.34
C ASP A 126 -3.59 6.23 -5.12
N LEU A 127 -4.59 5.96 -5.96
CA LEU A 127 -4.73 4.69 -6.68
C LEU A 127 -3.49 4.28 -7.51
N PRO A 128 -2.73 5.19 -8.16
CA PRO A 128 -1.50 4.80 -8.85
C PRO A 128 -0.47 4.09 -7.95
N ALA A 129 -0.34 4.50 -6.69
CA ALA A 129 0.57 3.86 -5.74
C ALA A 129 0.10 2.43 -5.43
N GLU A 130 -1.20 2.25 -5.16
CA GLU A 130 -1.81 0.94 -4.91
C GLU A 130 -1.67 -0.01 -6.10
N LEU A 131 -2.02 0.46 -7.31
CA LEU A 131 -1.83 -0.31 -8.55
C LEU A 131 -0.36 -0.73 -8.75
N SER A 132 0.58 0.18 -8.47
CA SER A 132 2.00 -0.10 -8.61
C SER A 132 2.49 -1.15 -7.61
N MET A 133 2.05 -1.07 -6.35
CA MET A 133 2.38 -2.04 -5.31
C MET A 133 1.78 -3.42 -5.61
N ALA A 134 0.49 -3.47 -5.95
CA ALA A 134 -0.21 -4.69 -6.30
C ALA A 134 0.42 -5.35 -7.54
N ARG A 135 0.83 -4.56 -8.54
CA ARG A 135 1.53 -5.09 -9.71
C ARG A 135 2.90 -5.69 -9.37
N ALA A 136 3.67 -5.02 -8.52
CA ALA A 136 5.07 -5.37 -8.24
C ALA A 136 5.20 -6.57 -7.29
N ALA A 137 4.35 -6.65 -6.27
CA ALA A 137 4.48 -7.61 -5.18
C ALA A 137 3.15 -8.30 -4.80
N GLY A 138 2.06 -8.01 -5.52
CA GLY A 138 0.78 -8.65 -5.27
C GLY A 138 0.76 -10.12 -5.71
N ARG A 139 -0.20 -10.85 -5.15
CA ARG A 139 -0.48 -12.25 -5.45
C ARG A 139 -1.92 -12.38 -5.92
N ALA A 140 -2.13 -12.90 -7.12
CA ALA A 140 -3.47 -13.29 -7.55
C ALA A 140 -3.98 -14.44 -6.65
N LEU A 141 -5.08 -14.19 -5.96
CA LEU A 141 -5.84 -15.22 -5.25
C LEU A 141 -6.85 -15.87 -6.20
N ILE A 142 -7.41 -15.09 -7.12
CA ILE A 142 -8.36 -15.51 -8.14
C ILE A 142 -8.02 -14.81 -9.46
N GLY A 143 -8.16 -15.52 -10.59
CA GLY A 143 -8.01 -14.94 -11.92
C GLY A 143 -6.55 -14.73 -12.37
N ALA A 144 -6.35 -13.73 -13.23
CA ALA A 144 -5.06 -13.47 -13.88
C ALA A 144 -4.02 -12.86 -12.94
N GLN A 145 -2.73 -13.03 -13.27
CA GLN A 145 -1.64 -12.50 -12.44
C GLN A 145 -1.60 -10.97 -12.47
N PRO A 146 -1.12 -10.30 -11.39
CA PRO A 146 -1.14 -8.84 -11.31
C PRO A 146 -0.46 -8.13 -12.48
N HIS A 147 0.65 -8.68 -12.98
CA HIS A 147 1.39 -8.10 -14.10
C HIS A 147 0.71 -8.23 -15.47
N ASP A 148 -0.29 -9.12 -15.60
CA ASP A 148 -1.08 -9.34 -16.82
C ASP A 148 -2.32 -8.45 -16.89
N VAL A 149 -2.75 -7.89 -15.76
CA VAL A 149 -3.97 -7.08 -15.65
C VAL A 149 -3.71 -5.63 -15.25
N ILE A 150 -2.56 -5.35 -14.64
CA ILE A 150 -2.13 -4.00 -14.28
C ILE A 150 -0.94 -3.62 -15.17
N ALA A 151 -1.10 -2.57 -15.97
CA ALA A 151 0.00 -2.03 -16.76
C ALA A 151 1.02 -1.28 -15.86
N PRO A 152 2.28 -1.12 -16.32
CA PRO A 152 3.27 -0.38 -15.55
C PRO A 152 2.79 1.04 -15.19
N VAL A 153 2.84 1.38 -13.90
CA VAL A 153 2.53 2.72 -13.40
C VAL A 153 3.79 3.57 -13.42
N ARG A 154 3.66 4.84 -13.83
CA ARG A 154 4.82 5.72 -13.89
C ARG A 154 5.32 6.11 -12.49
N ALA A 155 6.62 5.95 -12.27
CA ALA A 155 7.26 6.22 -10.98
C ALA A 155 7.19 7.69 -10.54
N ASP A 156 7.07 8.64 -11.48
CA ASP A 156 6.95 10.06 -11.15
C ASP A 156 5.62 10.37 -10.46
N TRP A 157 4.53 9.70 -10.81
CA TRP A 157 3.24 9.85 -10.14
C TRP A 157 3.28 9.37 -8.68
N ILE A 158 3.92 8.22 -8.45
CA ILE A 158 4.08 7.63 -7.11
C ILE A 158 4.95 8.52 -6.23
N ARG A 159 6.09 8.99 -6.76
CA ARG A 159 6.98 9.93 -6.04
C ARG A 159 6.25 11.23 -5.71
N GLU A 160 5.51 11.79 -6.68
CA GLU A 160 4.77 13.02 -6.46
C GLU A 160 3.69 12.86 -5.38
N ARG A 161 2.92 11.77 -5.42
CA ARG A 161 1.89 11.49 -4.42
C ARG A 161 2.50 11.24 -3.04
N GLY A 162 3.58 10.47 -2.95
CA GLY A 162 4.30 10.29 -1.69
C GLY A 162 4.78 11.62 -1.11
N ARG A 163 5.34 12.51 -1.93
CA ARG A 163 5.74 13.86 -1.50
C ARG A 163 4.57 14.71 -1.03
N HIS A 164 3.39 14.55 -1.60
CA HIS A 164 2.19 15.25 -1.13
C HIS A 164 1.86 14.84 0.31
N TRP A 165 1.80 13.54 0.60
CA TRP A 165 1.55 13.04 1.96
C TRP A 165 2.62 13.46 2.96
N LEU A 166 3.90 13.41 2.58
CA LEU A 166 4.99 13.88 3.44
C LEU A 166 4.83 15.36 3.84
N LYS A 167 4.33 16.22 2.94
CA LYS A 167 4.07 17.63 3.24
C LYS A 167 2.87 17.82 4.17
N ILE A 168 1.83 17.02 4.00
CA ILE A 168 0.66 17.03 4.90
C ILE A 168 1.11 16.61 6.30
N TRP A 169 1.74 15.45 6.45
CA TRP A 169 2.20 14.94 7.74
C TRP A 169 3.23 15.83 8.42
N ARG A 170 4.00 16.61 7.65
CA ARG A 170 4.93 17.58 8.23
C ARG A 170 4.22 18.63 9.11
N CYS A 171 2.93 18.89 8.86
CA CYS A 171 2.07 19.78 9.63
C CYS A 171 1.36 19.09 10.81
N HIS A 172 1.51 17.76 10.97
CA HIS A 172 0.76 16.93 11.93
C HIS A 172 1.70 15.92 12.64
N THR A 173 2.92 16.33 12.96
CA THR A 173 3.92 15.44 13.57
C THR A 173 3.59 15.01 15.00
N ASP A 174 2.64 15.69 15.63
CA ASP A 174 2.12 15.45 16.98
C ASP A 174 1.03 14.37 17.02
N ASP A 175 0.57 13.87 15.87
CA ASP A 175 -0.40 12.78 15.80
C ASP A 175 0.23 11.43 16.21
N THR A 176 -0.08 11.02 17.43
CA THR A 176 0.42 9.78 18.02
C THR A 176 -0.26 8.52 17.49
N GLU A 177 -1.51 8.61 17.01
CA GLU A 177 -2.24 7.45 16.45
C GLU A 177 -1.52 7.00 15.17
N ASP A 178 -1.11 7.98 14.35
CA ASP A 178 -0.49 7.75 13.05
C ASP A 178 1.05 7.76 13.05
N ALA A 179 1.71 8.06 14.17
CA ALA A 179 3.17 8.23 14.23
C ALA A 179 3.97 7.07 13.59
N VAL A 180 3.61 5.82 13.91
CA VAL A 180 4.30 4.65 13.34
C VAL A 180 4.00 4.50 11.84
N HIS A 181 2.77 4.81 11.42
CA HIS A 181 2.38 4.76 10.02
C HIS A 181 3.14 5.82 9.22
N MET A 182 3.15 7.07 9.67
CA MET A 182 3.85 8.18 9.04
C MET A 182 5.34 7.86 8.83
N VAL A 183 6.02 7.40 9.88
CA VAL A 183 7.46 7.10 9.81
C VAL A 183 7.75 5.97 8.82
N LEU A 184 7.02 4.86 8.91
CA LEU A 184 7.28 3.69 8.07
C LEU A 184 6.89 3.95 6.60
N THR A 185 5.80 4.67 6.35
CA THR A 185 5.41 5.09 5.00
C THR A 185 6.41 6.10 4.44
N ALA A 186 6.94 7.02 5.23
CA ALA A 186 8.01 7.92 4.79
C ALA A 186 9.28 7.17 4.37
N CYS A 187 9.67 6.12 5.11
CA CYS A 187 10.78 5.25 4.73
C CYS A 187 10.52 4.53 3.39
N ARG A 188 9.29 4.04 3.17
CA ARG A 188 8.91 3.39 1.91
C ARG A 188 8.95 4.37 0.73
N ILE A 189 8.45 5.59 0.92
CA ILE A 189 8.50 6.66 -0.09
C ILE A 189 9.95 7.00 -0.43
N TRP A 190 10.81 7.14 0.58
CA TRP A 190 12.23 7.43 0.38
C TRP A 190 12.91 6.34 -0.44
N ARG A 191 12.75 5.07 -0.03
CA ARG A 191 13.34 3.95 -0.74
C ARG A 191 12.83 3.82 -2.17
N PHE A 192 11.53 3.97 -2.39
CA PHE A 192 10.97 3.95 -3.74
C PHE A 192 11.54 5.06 -4.61
N ALA A 193 11.74 6.26 -4.06
CA ALA A 193 12.29 7.38 -4.82
C ALA A 193 13.77 7.19 -5.22
N VAL A 194 14.55 6.46 -4.41
CA VAL A 194 15.98 6.18 -4.69
C VAL A 194 16.15 4.94 -5.56
N ASP A 195 15.52 3.83 -5.19
CA ASP A 195 15.76 2.51 -5.78
C ASP A 195 14.72 2.13 -6.84
N GLY A 196 13.56 2.81 -6.89
CA GLY A 196 12.42 2.44 -7.74
C GLY A 196 11.71 1.15 -7.27
N VAL A 197 11.93 0.72 -6.03
CA VAL A 197 11.47 -0.56 -5.49
C VAL A 197 10.45 -0.35 -4.38
N HIS A 198 9.29 -1.02 -4.51
CA HIS A 198 8.35 -1.19 -3.42
C HIS A 198 8.89 -2.18 -2.40
N SER A 199 8.78 -1.86 -1.12
CA SER A 199 9.28 -2.73 -0.06
C SER A 199 8.35 -2.77 1.16
N PRO A 200 8.43 -3.84 1.96
CA PRO A 200 7.75 -3.92 3.24
C PRO A 200 8.19 -2.83 4.22
N LYS A 201 7.32 -2.48 5.17
CA LYS A 201 7.52 -1.40 6.14
C LYS A 201 8.81 -1.60 6.94
N SER A 202 9.02 -2.80 7.46
CA SER A 202 10.20 -3.09 8.29
C SER A 202 11.50 -3.10 7.48
N GLU A 203 11.46 -3.51 6.21
CA GLU A 203 12.63 -3.49 5.33
C GLU A 203 13.00 -2.05 4.93
N ALA A 204 12.02 -1.22 4.59
CA ALA A 204 12.23 0.19 4.30
C ALA A 204 12.83 0.96 5.48
N ALA A 205 12.36 0.69 6.71
CA ALA A 205 12.94 1.28 7.92
C ALA A 205 14.41 0.89 8.14
N ARG A 206 14.75 -0.40 7.97
CA ARG A 206 16.16 -0.85 8.07
C ARG A 206 17.04 -0.22 6.98
N TRP A 207 16.52 -0.13 5.75
CA TRP A 207 17.19 0.55 4.67
C TRP A 207 17.45 2.03 5.00
N ALA A 208 16.46 2.75 5.53
CA ALA A 208 16.59 4.15 5.91
C ALA A 208 17.64 4.36 7.02
N LEU A 209 17.68 3.49 8.02
CA LEU A 209 18.72 3.51 9.07
C LEU A 209 20.13 3.21 8.53
N ASN A 210 20.25 2.44 7.46
CA ASN A 210 21.54 2.24 6.78
C ASN A 210 21.97 3.48 5.98
N GLN A 211 21.02 4.29 5.48
CA GLN A 211 21.34 5.57 4.84
C GLN A 211 21.76 6.61 5.88
N ASP A 212 21.02 6.70 6.99
CA ASP A 212 21.29 7.63 8.07
C ASP A 212 20.92 7.03 9.44
N PRO A 213 21.92 6.52 10.19
CA PRO A 213 21.70 5.96 11.52
C PRO A 213 21.23 6.98 12.57
N SER A 214 21.31 8.28 12.29
CA SER A 214 20.87 9.33 13.22
C SER A 214 19.35 9.54 13.25
N LEU A 215 18.62 8.89 12.32
CA LEU A 215 17.16 8.93 12.23
C LEU A 215 16.49 8.12 13.37
N THR A 216 16.54 8.66 14.58
CA THR A 216 16.06 8.00 15.81
C THR A 216 14.59 7.57 15.73
N ALA A 217 13.71 8.38 15.11
CA ALA A 217 12.30 8.03 14.94
C ALA A 217 12.09 6.77 14.08
N VAL A 218 12.98 6.49 13.12
CA VAL A 218 12.90 5.26 12.31
C VAL A 218 13.20 4.04 13.18
N GLY A 219 14.22 4.13 14.04
CA GLY A 219 14.54 3.08 15.01
C GLY A 219 13.40 2.84 15.99
N GLN A 220 12.81 3.92 16.53
CA GLN A 220 11.65 3.86 17.42
C GLN A 220 10.44 3.23 16.74
N ALA A 221 10.08 3.67 15.54
CA ALA A 221 8.95 3.13 14.79
C ALA A 221 9.17 1.66 14.41
N LEU A 222 10.39 1.26 14.03
CA LEU A 222 10.69 -0.14 13.76
C LEU A 222 10.55 -1.00 15.02
N HIS A 223 11.02 -0.51 16.18
CA HIS A 223 10.84 -1.18 17.46
C HIS A 223 9.36 -1.29 17.84
N GLN A 224 8.61 -0.20 17.71
CA GLN A 224 7.17 -0.20 17.97
C GLN A 224 6.42 -1.15 17.04
N TYR A 225 6.83 -1.22 15.77
CA TYR A 225 6.21 -2.06 14.76
C TYR A 225 6.50 -3.56 14.94
N THR A 226 7.68 -3.92 15.46
CA THR A 226 8.14 -5.32 15.47
C THR A 226 8.25 -5.95 16.85
N VAL A 227 8.31 -5.15 17.92
CA VAL A 227 8.60 -5.62 19.28
C VAL A 227 7.56 -5.13 20.29
N ASP A 228 7.42 -3.82 20.46
CA ASP A 228 6.60 -3.23 21.53
C ASP A 228 5.59 -2.20 20.99
N PRO A 229 4.33 -2.57 20.76
CA PRO A 229 3.31 -1.67 20.24
C PRO A 229 3.10 -0.38 21.05
N ALA A 230 3.47 -0.36 22.33
CA ALA A 230 3.33 0.79 23.22
C ALA A 230 4.57 1.71 23.26
N ALA A 231 5.66 1.34 22.57
CA ALA A 231 6.88 2.14 22.54
C ALA A 231 6.63 3.51 21.88
N PRO A 232 7.07 4.62 22.49
CA PRO A 232 6.82 5.95 21.95
C PRO A 232 7.76 6.29 20.78
N ILE A 233 7.27 7.14 19.87
CA ILE A 233 8.06 7.76 18.80
C ILE A 233 8.14 9.26 19.09
N GLY A 234 9.33 9.83 19.04
CA GLY A 234 9.53 11.26 19.32
C GLY A 234 9.15 12.14 18.13
N GLU A 235 8.24 13.08 18.34
CA GLU A 235 7.77 14.06 17.34
C GLU A 235 8.92 14.76 16.59
N ALA A 236 9.93 15.27 17.31
CA ALA A 236 11.06 15.94 16.69
C ALA A 236 11.85 15.03 15.74
N GLY A 237 11.91 13.73 16.03
CA GLY A 237 12.51 12.73 15.15
C GLY A 237 11.66 12.45 13.91
N ILE A 238 10.32 12.46 14.05
CA ILE A 238 9.38 12.34 12.91
C ILE A 238 9.58 13.53 11.98
N ALA A 239 9.57 14.76 12.53
CA ALA A 239 9.83 15.99 11.79
C ALA A 239 11.16 15.93 11.02
N HIS A 240 12.24 15.51 11.69
CA HIS A 240 13.57 15.38 11.09
C HIS A 240 13.62 14.36 9.95
N LEU A 241 12.95 13.21 10.11
CA LEU A 241 12.80 12.22 9.05
C LEU A 241 12.05 12.81 7.85
N LEU A 242 10.87 13.41 8.07
CA LEU A 242 10.06 13.96 6.99
C LEU A 242 10.81 15.03 6.20
N ASP A 243 11.55 15.92 6.87
CA ASP A 243 12.39 16.93 6.23
C ASP A 243 13.50 16.30 5.39
N THR A 244 14.14 15.24 5.90
CA THR A 244 15.16 14.48 5.18
C THR A 244 14.58 13.84 3.92
N VAL A 245 13.46 13.12 4.02
CA VAL A 245 12.83 12.46 2.87
C VAL A 245 12.34 13.49 1.85
N LEU A 246 11.78 14.61 2.28
CA LEU A 246 11.36 15.70 1.38
C LEU A 246 12.53 16.31 0.61
N ARG A 247 13.70 16.42 1.22
CA ARG A 247 14.93 16.88 0.54
C ARG A 247 15.43 15.84 -0.47
N GLU A 248 15.56 14.58 -0.05
CA GLU A 248 16.10 13.50 -0.91
C GLU A 248 15.19 13.19 -2.11
N THR A 249 13.89 13.42 -1.97
CA THR A 249 12.92 13.18 -3.05
C THR A 249 12.65 14.40 -3.95
N ALA A 250 13.37 15.51 -3.77
CA ALA A 250 13.12 16.77 -4.46
C ALA A 250 13.57 16.80 -5.94
N SER A 251 14.28 15.78 -6.45
CA SER A 251 14.74 15.71 -7.84
C SER A 251 14.67 14.29 -8.39
N PRO A 252 14.42 14.09 -9.70
CA PRO A 252 14.57 12.78 -10.30
C PRO A 252 16.07 12.44 -10.37
N SER A 253 16.49 11.36 -9.73
CA SER A 253 17.74 10.69 -10.05
C SER A 253 17.72 10.39 -11.56
N SER A 254 18.55 11.09 -12.32
CA SER A 254 18.77 10.75 -13.73
C SER A 254 19.34 9.33 -13.80
N PRO A 255 18.88 8.45 -14.71
CA PRO A 255 19.53 7.17 -14.88
C PRO A 255 20.97 7.42 -15.34
N VAL A 256 21.93 6.88 -14.60
CA VAL A 256 23.33 6.82 -15.01
C VAL A 256 23.38 5.99 -16.30
N SER A 257 23.43 6.67 -17.44
CA SER A 257 23.72 6.06 -18.74
C SER A 257 25.21 5.76 -18.81
N GLY A 258 25.60 4.65 -18.18
CA GLY A 258 26.93 4.05 -18.32
C GLY A 258 27.09 3.36 -19.68
N GLY A 259 26.82 4.06 -20.78
CA GLY A 259 27.06 3.59 -22.14
C GLY A 259 28.50 3.87 -22.55
N ARG A 260 29.43 2.95 -22.28
CA ARG A 260 30.71 2.91 -23.00
C ARG A 260 30.44 2.39 -24.40
N SER A 261 30.48 3.29 -25.39
CA SER A 261 30.61 2.91 -26.80
C SER A 261 31.97 2.23 -27.04
N PRO A 262 32.04 1.20 -27.91
CA PRO A 262 33.31 0.58 -28.27
C PRO A 262 34.09 1.50 -29.20
N SER A 263 35.35 1.78 -28.85
CA SER A 263 36.30 2.44 -29.74
C SER A 263 36.65 1.48 -30.88
N THR A 264 36.34 1.87 -32.10
CA THR A 264 36.92 1.30 -33.32
C THR A 264 38.02 2.24 -33.80
N ARG A 265 39.27 1.81 -33.67
CA ARG A 265 40.36 1.97 -34.63
C ARG A 265 41.55 1.14 -34.20
#